data_AF-A0A938PR08-F1
#
_entry.id   AF-A0A938PR08-F1
#
_cell.length_a   1.000
_cell.length_b   1.000
_cell.length_c   1.000
_cell.angle_alpha   90.00
_cell.angle_beta   90.00
_cell.angle_gamma   90.00
#
_symmetry.space_group_name_H-M   'P 1'
#
loop_
_entity.id
_entity.type
_entity.pdbx_description
1 polymer ?
#
loop_
_entity_poly.entity_id
_entity_poly.type
_entity_poly.pdbx_seq_one_letter_code
_entity_poly.pdbx_strand_id
1 'polypeptide(L)'
;MKIPFPKALWCVAVLGSPALAHEDHAPVLEEIVVYGRSVPLIGEARSASEGLVAFDDLRLPPLLRTGELVEAVPGMVATQHSGTGKANQYFLRGFNLDHGTDFAATLNGVPLNLRTHGHGQGYLDMNFMIPELVETTRYRKGPYALAVGDFSSAGSVDFEYANRLDQNLLEFEAGSHGYQRGLLAGTFNTGNGELTGAVDINHYDGPWKLDENSEQFKGYLGYATQLAGVPLRVELHGFDSTWDATDQIPERAVRSGLISRLGHIDPDAGGQSDRYQLSGTLDFEDWRLNAYAVQSSLTLHSNFT
;
A
#
# COMPACT_ATOMS: atom_id res chain seq x y z
N MET A 1 77.99 -21.15 -15.88
CA MET A 1 76.70 -20.70 -15.30
C MET A 1 76.26 -21.75 -14.31
N LYS A 2 76.51 -21.52 -13.01
CA LYS A 2 76.26 -22.43 -11.89
C LYS A 2 75.17 -21.80 -11.02
N ILE A 3 74.09 -22.52 -10.73
CA ILE A 3 73.28 -22.31 -9.52
C ILE A 3 72.89 -23.68 -8.98
N PRO A 4 73.54 -24.17 -7.90
CA PRO A 4 73.07 -25.30 -7.12
C PRO A 4 72.20 -24.81 -5.95
N PHE A 5 70.99 -25.37 -5.81
CA PHE A 5 70.13 -25.18 -4.65
C PHE A 5 70.64 -26.00 -3.45
N PRO A 6 70.85 -25.40 -2.26
CA PRO A 6 71.18 -26.14 -1.05
C PRO A 6 69.94 -26.77 -0.41
N LYS A 7 70.13 -28.00 0.09
CA LYS A 7 69.19 -28.71 0.97
C LYS A 7 69.22 -28.05 2.36
N ALA A 8 68.12 -27.45 2.80
CA ALA A 8 67.94 -27.00 4.17
C ALA A 8 67.06 -27.99 4.94
N LEU A 9 67.60 -28.45 6.06
CA LEU A 9 67.00 -29.33 7.06
C LEU A 9 65.96 -28.52 7.85
N TRP A 10 64.69 -28.90 7.84
CA TRP A 10 63.66 -28.26 8.66
C TRP A 10 63.52 -28.99 10.00
N CYS A 11 63.89 -28.32 11.09
CA CYS A 11 63.55 -28.74 12.45
C CYS A 11 62.07 -28.49 12.70
N VAL A 12 61.30 -29.56 12.96
CA VAL A 12 59.92 -29.46 13.44
C VAL A 12 59.95 -29.18 14.95
N ALA A 13 59.70 -27.94 15.33
CA ALA A 13 59.37 -27.61 16.71
C ALA A 13 57.89 -27.91 16.95
N VAL A 14 57.59 -28.98 17.69
CA VAL A 14 56.24 -29.27 18.18
C VAL A 14 55.97 -28.32 19.35
N LEU A 15 55.32 -27.19 19.06
CA LEU A 15 54.74 -26.32 20.08
C LEU A 15 53.45 -26.96 20.56
N GLY A 16 53.48 -27.56 21.75
CA GLY A 16 52.27 -28.02 22.43
C GLY A 16 51.36 -26.83 22.75
N SER A 17 50.14 -26.85 22.21
CA SER A 17 49.11 -25.86 22.55
C SER A 17 48.74 -25.99 24.03
N PRO A 18 48.62 -24.89 24.79
CA PRO A 18 48.05 -24.94 26.12
C PRO A 18 46.57 -25.34 26.00
N ALA A 19 46.12 -26.24 26.86
CA ALA A 19 44.71 -26.54 27.01
C ALA A 19 44.01 -25.29 27.57
N LEU A 20 43.29 -24.56 26.72
CA LEU A 20 42.35 -23.53 27.14
C LEU A 20 41.06 -24.24 27.56
N ALA A 21 40.67 -24.08 28.81
CA ALA A 21 39.34 -24.45 29.27
C ALA A 21 38.32 -23.66 28.45
N HIS A 22 37.39 -24.36 27.81
CA HIS A 22 36.21 -23.76 27.22
C HIS A 22 35.35 -23.30 28.40
N GLU A 23 35.36 -22.01 28.73
CA GLU A 23 34.25 -21.46 29.50
C GLU A 23 32.98 -21.75 28.69
N ASP A 24 32.06 -22.49 29.27
CA ASP A 24 30.71 -22.67 28.71
C ASP A 24 30.17 -21.28 28.42
N HIS A 25 30.13 -20.90 27.14
CA HIS A 25 29.34 -19.77 26.70
C HIS A 25 27.92 -20.05 27.18
N ALA A 26 27.45 -19.24 28.14
CA ALA A 26 26.06 -19.25 28.54
C ALA A 26 25.20 -19.30 27.27
N PRO A 27 24.19 -20.18 27.19
CA PRO A 27 23.41 -20.32 25.98
C PRO A 27 22.94 -18.93 25.57
N VAL A 28 23.38 -18.47 24.40
CA VAL A 28 22.89 -17.22 23.82
C VAL A 28 21.42 -17.49 23.56
N LEU A 29 20.57 -17.02 24.49
CA LEU A 29 19.14 -17.07 24.31
C LEU A 29 18.84 -16.19 23.11
N GLU A 30 18.16 -16.77 22.12
CA GLU A 30 17.62 -16.01 21.01
C GLU A 30 16.64 -14.99 21.60
N GLU A 31 17.01 -13.72 21.55
CA GLU A 31 16.17 -12.64 22.02
C GLU A 31 15.07 -12.40 20.98
N ILE A 32 13.87 -12.90 21.27
CA ILE A 32 12.67 -12.57 20.51
C ILE A 32 12.09 -11.29 21.12
N VAL A 33 12.35 -10.15 20.48
CA VAL A 33 11.69 -8.88 20.82
C VAL A 33 10.27 -8.91 20.23
N VAL A 34 9.27 -9.01 21.10
CA VAL A 34 7.86 -8.91 20.71
C VAL A 34 7.39 -7.49 20.95
N TYR A 35 7.15 -6.74 19.89
CA TYR A 35 6.45 -5.46 19.97
C TYR A 35 4.95 -5.73 20.15
N GLY A 36 4.39 -5.29 21.26
CA GLY A 36 2.94 -5.30 21.48
C GLY A 36 2.29 -4.15 20.70
N ARG A 37 1.08 -4.35 20.19
CA ARG A 37 0.27 -3.24 19.66
C ARG A 37 0.02 -2.24 20.78
N SER A 38 0.53 -1.02 20.60
CA SER A 38 0.48 0.03 21.63
C SER A 38 -0.92 0.63 21.82
N VAL A 39 -1.85 0.37 20.89
CA VAL A 39 -3.21 0.94 20.92
C VAL A 39 -4.15 0.03 21.74
N PRO A 40 -4.65 0.49 22.90
CA PRO A 40 -5.55 -0.31 23.72
C PRO A 40 -6.93 -0.42 23.05
N LEU A 41 -7.20 -1.56 22.42
CA LEU A 41 -8.50 -1.83 21.77
C LEU A 41 -9.58 -2.36 22.73
N ILE A 42 -9.25 -2.57 24.01
CA ILE A 42 -10.20 -3.03 25.02
C ILE A 42 -11.19 -1.89 25.31
N GLY A 43 -12.46 -2.10 24.95
CA GLY A 43 -13.52 -1.09 25.07
C GLY A 43 -13.76 -0.28 23.79
N GLU A 44 -12.82 -0.28 22.84
CA GLU A 44 -13.00 0.30 21.50
C GLU A 44 -13.50 -0.75 20.50
N ALA A 45 -12.82 -1.89 20.41
CA ALA A 45 -13.23 -3.00 19.55
C ALA A 45 -14.34 -3.79 20.24
N ARG A 46 -15.51 -3.88 19.60
CA ARG A 46 -16.67 -4.57 20.18
C ARG A 46 -16.74 -6.05 19.82
N SER A 47 -15.86 -6.50 18.92
CA SER A 47 -15.77 -7.90 18.49
C SER A 47 -14.38 -8.24 17.97
N ALA A 48 -14.06 -9.54 17.85
CA ALA A 48 -12.86 -10.03 17.19
C ALA A 48 -12.81 -9.77 15.67
N SER A 49 -13.87 -9.19 15.11
CA SER A 49 -13.99 -8.82 13.70
C SER A 49 -13.72 -7.34 13.45
N GLU A 50 -13.34 -6.60 14.49
CA GLU A 50 -12.96 -5.19 14.45
C GLU A 50 -11.53 -5.04 14.98
N GLY A 51 -10.79 -4.10 14.40
CA GLY A 51 -9.44 -3.82 14.85
C GLY A 51 -8.87 -2.55 14.24
N LEU A 52 -7.71 -2.19 14.74
CA LEU A 52 -6.88 -1.10 14.24
C LEU A 52 -5.48 -1.64 13.98
N VAL A 53 -4.92 -1.26 12.84
CA VAL A 53 -3.53 -1.48 12.46
C VAL A 53 -2.89 -0.10 12.37
N ALA A 54 -1.79 0.11 13.09
CA ALA A 54 -1.07 1.37 13.13
C ALA A 54 0.10 1.36 12.14
N PHE A 55 0.60 2.55 11.81
CA PHE A 55 1.60 2.78 10.78
C PHE A 55 2.80 1.83 10.77
N ASP A 56 3.44 1.60 11.92
CA ASP A 56 4.62 0.73 11.98
C ASP A 56 4.31 -0.71 11.54
N ASP A 57 3.11 -1.22 11.84
CA ASP A 57 2.67 -2.54 11.38
C ASP A 57 2.43 -2.57 9.86
N LEU A 58 2.05 -1.43 9.25
CA LEU A 58 1.78 -1.30 7.81
C LEU A 58 3.06 -1.23 6.97
N ARG A 59 4.19 -0.82 7.56
CA ARG A 59 5.49 -0.69 6.88
C ARG A 59 6.31 -1.97 6.84
N LEU A 60 5.95 -2.98 7.65
CA LEU A 60 6.69 -4.24 7.72
C LEU A 60 6.64 -5.06 6.43
N PRO A 61 5.47 -5.25 5.78
CA PRO A 61 5.43 -5.94 4.49
C PRO A 61 5.83 -4.99 3.35
N PRO A 62 6.56 -5.47 2.33
CA PRO A 62 6.71 -4.73 1.09
C PRO A 62 5.33 -4.62 0.42
N LEU A 63 4.85 -3.40 0.20
CA LEU A 63 3.60 -3.15 -0.54
C LEU A 63 3.94 -3.05 -2.03
N LEU A 64 3.48 -4.01 -2.82
CA LEU A 64 3.70 -3.99 -4.27
C LEU A 64 2.70 -3.07 -4.98
N ARG A 65 1.58 -2.77 -4.32
CA ARG A 65 0.49 -1.95 -4.84
C ARG A 65 -0.28 -1.31 -3.70
N THR A 66 -0.82 -0.13 -3.97
CA THR A 66 -1.56 0.63 -2.97
C THR A 66 -2.80 -0.12 -2.46
N GLY A 67 -3.45 -0.92 -3.30
CA GLY A 67 -4.58 -1.75 -2.89
C GLY A 67 -4.24 -2.82 -1.85
N GLU A 68 -2.96 -3.15 -1.62
CA GLU A 68 -2.58 -4.07 -0.53
C GLU A 68 -2.70 -3.43 0.86
N LEU A 69 -2.92 -2.12 0.95
CA LEU A 69 -3.24 -1.46 2.21
C LEU A 69 -4.45 -2.11 2.91
N VAL A 70 -5.41 -2.65 2.15
CA VAL A 70 -6.56 -3.36 2.75
C VAL A 70 -6.22 -4.76 3.26
N GLU A 71 -5.08 -5.35 2.90
CA GLU A 71 -4.65 -6.66 3.43
C GLU A 71 -4.25 -6.59 4.91
N ALA A 72 -4.10 -5.39 5.47
CA ALA A 72 -4.09 -5.17 6.91
C ALA A 72 -5.38 -5.66 7.60
N VAL A 73 -6.49 -5.80 6.87
CA VAL A 73 -7.73 -6.42 7.36
C VAL A 73 -7.60 -7.94 7.34
N PRO A 74 -7.62 -8.64 8.49
CA PRO A 74 -7.37 -10.08 8.51
C PRO A 74 -8.42 -10.86 7.72
N GLY A 75 -7.96 -11.59 6.70
CA GLY A 75 -8.78 -12.36 5.77
C GLY A 75 -9.22 -11.61 4.51
N MET A 76 -8.71 -10.38 4.31
CA MET A 76 -8.77 -9.67 3.03
C MET A 76 -7.69 -10.20 2.09
N VAL A 77 -8.02 -10.27 0.81
CA VAL A 77 -7.07 -10.53 -0.28
C VAL A 77 -7.32 -9.52 -1.38
N ALA A 78 -6.28 -8.78 -1.78
CA ALA A 78 -6.30 -7.87 -2.91
C ALA A 78 -5.59 -8.51 -4.11
N THR A 79 -6.28 -8.60 -5.25
CA THR A 79 -5.72 -9.18 -6.48
C THR A 79 -5.71 -8.16 -7.60
N GLN A 80 -4.81 -8.35 -8.57
CA GLN A 80 -4.81 -7.54 -9.79
C GLN A 80 -5.86 -8.08 -10.76
N HIS A 81 -6.56 -7.17 -11.44
CA HIS A 81 -7.46 -7.48 -12.53
C HIS A 81 -7.20 -6.48 -13.65
N SER A 82 -6.80 -6.95 -14.84
CA SER A 82 -6.61 -6.12 -16.05
C SER A 82 -5.54 -5.01 -15.94
N GLY A 83 -4.39 -5.32 -15.32
CA GLY A 83 -3.22 -4.43 -15.26
C GLY A 83 -3.23 -3.43 -14.09
N THR A 84 -2.06 -2.87 -13.75
CA THR A 84 -1.76 -2.19 -12.48
C THR A 84 -2.40 -0.83 -12.28
N GLY A 85 -2.89 -0.17 -13.33
CA GLY A 85 -3.60 1.11 -13.20
C GLY A 85 -5.10 1.00 -12.93
N LYS A 86 -5.69 -0.20 -13.11
CA LYS A 86 -7.10 -0.46 -12.73
C LYS A 86 -7.19 -0.78 -11.24
N ALA A 87 -8.32 -0.42 -10.61
CA ALA A 87 -8.62 -0.79 -9.24
C ALA A 87 -8.43 -2.29 -9.00
N ASN A 88 -7.94 -2.65 -7.82
CA ASN A 88 -7.82 -4.05 -7.44
C ASN A 88 -9.18 -4.73 -7.27
N GLN A 89 -9.16 -6.05 -7.32
CA GLN A 89 -10.29 -6.88 -6.95
C GLN A 89 -10.08 -7.41 -5.53
N TYR A 90 -11.14 -7.39 -4.73
CA TYR A 90 -11.05 -7.70 -3.30
C TYR A 90 -11.86 -8.94 -2.94
N PHE A 91 -11.34 -9.71 -2.00
CA PHE A 91 -12.02 -10.85 -1.40
C PHE A 91 -11.96 -10.77 0.11
N LEU A 92 -13.10 -10.95 0.78
CA LEU A 92 -13.17 -10.95 2.23
C LEU A 92 -14.07 -12.10 2.69
N ARG A 93 -13.57 -12.97 3.56
CA ARG A 93 -14.31 -14.13 4.09
C ARG A 93 -14.90 -15.04 3.00
N GLY A 94 -14.23 -15.14 1.85
CA GLY A 94 -14.67 -15.97 0.72
C GLY A 94 -15.72 -15.30 -0.19
N PHE A 95 -16.13 -14.06 0.10
CA PHE A 95 -16.96 -13.27 -0.81
C PHE A 95 -16.07 -12.55 -1.82
N ASN A 96 -16.45 -12.61 -3.10
CA ASN A 96 -15.89 -11.76 -4.13
C ASN A 96 -16.57 -10.39 -4.02
N LEU A 97 -15.79 -9.37 -3.68
CA LEU A 97 -16.25 -8.00 -3.52
C LEU A 97 -16.08 -7.19 -4.81
N ASP A 98 -15.65 -7.86 -5.89
CA ASP A 98 -15.24 -7.25 -7.14
C ASP A 98 -14.29 -6.07 -6.88
N HIS A 99 -14.52 -4.91 -7.49
CA HIS A 99 -13.79 -3.69 -7.22
C HIS A 99 -14.35 -2.91 -6.03
N GLY A 100 -14.82 -3.57 -4.95
CA GLY A 100 -15.25 -2.92 -3.70
C GLY A 100 -16.76 -2.78 -3.49
N THR A 101 -17.60 -3.44 -4.29
CA THR A 101 -19.08 -3.34 -4.25
C THR A 101 -19.69 -3.62 -2.87
N ASP A 102 -19.06 -4.47 -2.05
CA ASP A 102 -19.54 -4.83 -0.71
C ASP A 102 -18.53 -4.52 0.40
N PHE A 103 -17.54 -3.67 0.11
CA PHE A 103 -16.55 -3.21 1.08
C PHE A 103 -16.37 -1.69 1.08
N ALA A 104 -16.80 -1.05 2.17
CA ALA A 104 -16.76 0.40 2.32
C ALA A 104 -15.36 0.85 2.75
N ALA A 105 -14.79 1.82 2.04
CA ALA A 105 -13.50 2.41 2.37
C ALA A 105 -13.59 3.93 2.48
N THR A 106 -12.94 4.49 3.48
CA THR A 106 -12.79 5.94 3.68
C THR A 106 -11.34 6.30 3.89
N LEU A 107 -10.95 7.50 3.45
CA LEU A 107 -9.70 8.15 3.84
C LEU A 107 -10.05 9.45 4.53
N ASN A 108 -9.64 9.61 5.79
CA ASN A 108 -9.91 10.82 6.57
C ASN A 108 -11.41 11.19 6.62
N GLY A 109 -12.27 10.17 6.60
CA GLY A 109 -13.73 10.30 6.55
C GLY A 109 -14.33 10.60 5.18
N VAL A 110 -13.51 10.75 4.12
CA VAL A 110 -13.99 10.90 2.74
C VAL A 110 -14.19 9.52 2.10
N PRO A 111 -15.38 9.20 1.55
CA PRO A 111 -15.61 7.93 0.88
C PRO A 111 -14.72 7.72 -0.35
N LEU A 112 -14.12 6.54 -0.44
CA LEU A 112 -13.31 6.12 -1.58
C LEU A 112 -14.18 5.48 -2.67
N ASN A 113 -15.17 4.68 -2.26
CA ASN A 113 -16.10 4.02 -3.17
C ASN A 113 -16.87 5.04 -4.00
N LEU A 114 -16.82 4.88 -5.32
CA LEU A 114 -17.61 5.65 -6.26
C LEU A 114 -19.01 5.03 -6.34
N ARG A 115 -20.01 5.75 -5.84
CA ARG A 115 -21.38 5.26 -5.75
C ARG A 115 -21.87 4.79 -7.12
N THR A 116 -21.84 5.68 -8.09
CA THR A 116 -22.10 5.39 -9.50
C THR A 116 -20.81 5.41 -10.28
N HIS A 117 -20.52 4.34 -11.01
CA HIS A 117 -19.31 4.24 -11.80
C HIS A 117 -19.52 3.34 -13.02
N GLY A 118 -18.81 3.61 -14.11
CA GLY A 118 -18.96 2.88 -15.38
C GLY A 118 -18.58 1.40 -15.28
N HIS A 119 -17.74 1.04 -14.30
CA HIS A 119 -17.35 -0.34 -14.04
C HIS A 119 -18.33 -1.11 -13.13
N GLY A 120 -18.94 -0.43 -12.15
CA GLY A 120 -19.83 -1.04 -11.17
C GLY A 120 -20.10 -0.12 -9.98
N GLN A 121 -21.24 -0.30 -9.31
CA GLN A 121 -21.55 0.48 -8.10
C GLN A 121 -20.57 0.10 -6.97
N GLY A 122 -20.03 1.11 -6.29
CA GLY A 122 -19.07 0.91 -5.20
C GLY A 122 -17.62 0.74 -5.66
N TYR A 123 -17.29 1.06 -6.91
CA TYR A 123 -15.93 0.97 -7.45
C TYR A 123 -14.91 1.69 -6.54
N LEU A 124 -13.90 0.95 -6.09
CA LEU A 124 -12.94 1.30 -5.06
C LEU A 124 -11.54 1.28 -5.66
N ASP A 125 -11.11 2.44 -6.15
CA ASP A 125 -9.74 2.67 -6.57
C ASP A 125 -8.94 3.34 -5.44
N MET A 126 -7.90 2.65 -4.98
CA MET A 126 -6.99 3.13 -3.94
C MET A 126 -5.66 3.61 -4.51
N ASN A 127 -5.45 3.57 -5.82
CA ASN A 127 -4.15 3.89 -6.43
C ASN A 127 -3.69 5.32 -6.12
N PHE A 128 -4.61 6.27 -5.87
CA PHE A 128 -4.28 7.64 -5.48
C PHE A 128 -3.64 7.77 -4.08
N MET A 129 -3.71 6.75 -3.24
CA MET A 129 -3.16 6.83 -1.89
C MET A 129 -1.62 6.71 -1.89
N ILE A 130 -1.00 7.34 -0.90
CA ILE A 130 0.44 7.31 -0.62
C ILE A 130 0.60 6.56 0.71
N PRO A 131 1.02 5.28 0.67
CA PRO A 131 1.05 4.41 1.85
C PRO A 131 1.80 5.00 3.05
N GLU A 132 2.88 5.74 2.81
CA GLU A 132 3.75 6.32 3.83
C GLU A 132 3.08 7.46 4.62
N LEU A 133 1.91 7.91 4.20
CA LEU A 133 1.12 8.89 4.94
C LEU A 133 0.08 8.27 5.87
N VAL A 134 -0.23 6.97 5.70
CA VAL A 134 -1.28 6.27 6.46
C VAL A 134 -0.85 6.08 7.91
N GLU A 135 -1.46 6.79 8.85
CA GLU A 135 -1.20 6.63 10.28
C GLU A 135 -1.95 5.42 10.85
N THR A 136 -3.21 5.25 10.47
CA THR A 136 -4.05 4.16 10.98
C THR A 136 -4.93 3.55 9.88
N THR A 137 -5.20 2.25 10.05
CA THR A 137 -6.16 1.48 9.27
C THR A 137 -7.12 0.79 10.24
N ARG A 138 -8.33 1.32 10.38
CA ARG A 138 -9.37 0.78 11.25
C ARG A 138 -10.36 -0.03 10.44
N TYR A 139 -10.56 -1.29 10.79
CA TYR A 139 -11.43 -2.18 10.03
C TYR A 139 -12.55 -2.77 10.86
N ARG A 140 -13.66 -3.10 10.18
CA ARG A 140 -14.81 -3.82 10.74
C ARG A 140 -15.27 -4.83 9.71
N LYS A 141 -15.36 -6.11 10.09
CA LYS A 141 -15.75 -7.17 9.15
C LYS A 141 -17.17 -7.65 9.43
N GLY A 142 -18.05 -7.51 8.44
CA GLY A 142 -19.44 -7.92 8.46
C GLY A 142 -20.42 -6.76 8.61
N PRO A 143 -21.73 -7.02 8.46
CA PRO A 143 -22.75 -6.00 8.19
C PRO A 143 -23.32 -5.32 9.45
N TYR A 144 -22.61 -5.36 10.59
CA TYR A 144 -23.16 -4.90 11.87
C TYR A 144 -22.79 -3.46 12.24
N ALA A 145 -21.98 -2.78 11.42
CA ALA A 145 -21.50 -1.44 11.68
C ALA A 145 -22.48 -0.39 11.16
N LEU A 146 -23.55 -0.10 11.92
CA LEU A 146 -24.63 0.83 11.51
C LEU A 146 -24.16 2.24 11.14
N ALA A 147 -23.03 2.69 11.68
CA ALA A 147 -22.46 3.99 11.38
C ALA A 147 -21.80 4.05 9.98
N VAL A 148 -21.53 2.89 9.37
CA VAL A 148 -20.95 2.79 8.03
C VAL A 148 -22.09 2.66 7.03
N GLY A 149 -22.13 3.56 6.05
CA GLY A 149 -23.19 3.63 5.06
C GLY A 149 -23.10 2.55 3.98
N ASP A 150 -23.38 2.96 2.74
CA ASP A 150 -23.38 2.11 1.55
C ASP A 150 -22.09 1.27 1.41
N PHE A 151 -22.21 0.12 0.75
CA PHE A 151 -21.10 -0.82 0.44
C PHE A 151 -20.47 -1.51 1.67
N SER A 152 -21.09 -1.49 2.85
CA SER A 152 -20.49 -2.06 4.07
C SER A 152 -20.91 -3.50 4.41
N SER A 153 -21.55 -4.21 3.48
CA SER A 153 -22.20 -5.50 3.75
C SER A 153 -21.20 -6.61 4.13
N ALA A 154 -20.03 -6.66 3.50
CA ALA A 154 -18.94 -7.57 3.86
C ALA A 154 -18.02 -6.97 4.93
N GLY A 155 -17.90 -5.65 4.98
CA GLY A 155 -17.15 -4.93 5.99
C GLY A 155 -16.77 -3.51 5.55
N SER A 156 -15.88 -2.91 6.32
CA SER A 156 -15.37 -1.58 6.05
C SER A 156 -13.92 -1.41 6.51
N VAL A 157 -13.27 -0.40 5.95
CA VAL A 157 -11.98 0.13 6.38
C VAL A 157 -12.02 1.65 6.40
N ASP A 158 -11.42 2.24 7.43
CA ASP A 158 -11.21 3.67 7.54
C ASP A 158 -9.71 3.90 7.68
N PHE A 159 -9.14 4.57 6.68
CA PHE A 159 -7.76 5.00 6.68
C PHE A 159 -7.69 6.42 7.23
N GLU A 160 -6.71 6.70 8.07
CA GLU A 160 -6.37 8.06 8.48
C GLU A 160 -4.95 8.38 8.06
N TYR A 161 -4.75 9.52 7.40
CA TYR A 161 -3.39 10.05 7.19
C TYR A 161 -2.95 10.85 8.41
N ALA A 162 -1.65 10.79 8.69
CA ALA A 162 -1.04 11.58 9.74
C ALA A 162 -1.18 13.08 9.45
N ASN A 163 -1.53 13.86 10.47
CA ASN A 163 -1.57 15.33 10.36
C ASN A 163 -0.18 15.93 10.14
N ARG A 164 0.85 15.23 10.62
CA ARG A 164 2.27 15.57 10.44
C ARG A 164 3.10 14.30 10.32
N LEU A 165 4.18 14.38 9.58
CA LEU A 165 5.21 13.35 9.54
C LEU A 165 6.23 13.58 10.65
N ASP A 166 6.68 12.50 11.27
CA ASP A 166 7.78 12.54 12.26
C ASP A 166 9.12 12.87 11.58
N GLN A 167 9.27 12.44 10.33
CA GLN A 167 10.46 12.66 9.52
C GLN A 167 10.05 12.96 8.08
N ASN A 168 10.79 13.85 7.42
CA ASN A 168 10.66 14.07 5.99
C ASN A 168 11.25 12.86 5.24
N LEU A 169 10.58 12.45 4.18
CA LEU A 169 10.93 11.28 3.38
C LEU A 169 11.42 11.74 2.00
N LEU A 170 12.52 11.15 1.56
CA LEU A 170 12.98 11.18 0.18
C LEU A 170 13.42 9.77 -0.17
N GLU A 171 12.66 9.11 -1.03
CA GLU A 171 12.86 7.71 -1.37
C GLU A 171 12.92 7.54 -2.88
N PHE A 172 13.82 6.65 -3.31
CA PHE A 172 13.95 6.22 -4.69
C PHE A 172 14.06 4.70 -4.70
N GLU A 173 13.19 4.07 -5.46
CA GLU A 173 13.15 2.64 -5.63
C GLU A 173 13.33 2.28 -7.10
N ALA A 174 14.03 1.18 -7.35
CA ALA A 174 14.13 0.57 -8.66
C ALA A 174 14.11 -0.94 -8.50
N GLY A 175 13.44 -1.63 -9.42
CA GLY A 175 13.18 -3.06 -9.30
C GLY A 175 13.19 -3.79 -10.63
N SER A 176 12.76 -5.05 -10.58
CA SER A 176 12.57 -5.85 -11.79
C SER A 176 11.40 -5.30 -12.62
N HIS A 177 11.37 -5.64 -13.91
CA HIS A 177 10.23 -5.35 -14.79
C HIS A 177 9.92 -3.85 -14.90
N GLY A 178 10.97 -3.04 -15.11
CA GLY A 178 10.82 -1.59 -15.32
C GLY A 178 10.44 -0.80 -14.07
N TYR A 179 10.25 -1.44 -12.90
CA TYR A 179 9.79 -0.76 -11.69
C TYR A 179 10.71 0.37 -11.27
N GLN A 180 10.13 1.57 -11.15
CA GLN A 180 10.80 2.77 -10.63
C GLN A 180 9.80 3.60 -9.85
N ARG A 181 10.17 4.04 -8.65
CA ARG A 181 9.35 4.92 -7.82
C ARG A 181 10.19 6.01 -7.19
N GLY A 182 9.65 7.23 -7.15
CA GLY A 182 10.20 8.36 -6.43
C GLY A 182 9.15 8.94 -5.49
N LEU A 183 9.50 9.09 -4.21
CA LEU A 183 8.65 9.68 -3.19
C LEU A 183 9.38 10.84 -2.53
N LEU A 184 8.70 11.99 -2.41
CA LEU A 184 9.09 13.10 -1.57
C LEU A 184 7.92 13.45 -0.66
N ALA A 185 8.12 13.44 0.65
CA ALA A 185 7.10 13.83 1.61
C ALA A 185 7.71 14.61 2.78
N GLY A 186 6.97 15.56 3.34
CA GLY A 186 7.45 16.30 4.49
C GLY A 186 6.41 17.19 5.13
N THR A 187 6.70 17.61 6.36
CA THR A 187 5.87 18.54 7.12
C THR A 187 6.65 19.81 7.47
N PHE A 188 5.99 20.95 7.29
CA PHE A 188 6.51 22.27 7.61
C PHE A 188 5.57 22.97 8.60
N ASN A 189 6.11 23.38 9.74
CA ASN A 189 5.36 24.18 10.70
C ASN A 189 5.26 25.63 10.19
N THR A 190 4.03 26.15 10.08
CA THR A 190 3.74 27.50 9.56
C THR A 190 3.60 28.55 10.69
N GLY A 191 3.77 28.15 11.94
CA GLY A 191 3.49 28.91 13.15
C GLY A 191 2.03 28.83 13.60
N ASN A 192 1.09 28.74 12.66
CA ASN A 192 -0.34 28.63 12.93
C ASN A 192 -0.91 27.23 12.66
N GLY A 193 -0.06 26.29 12.23
CA GLY A 193 -0.44 24.93 11.87
C GLY A 193 0.72 24.15 11.27
N GLU A 194 0.41 22.94 10.82
CA GLU A 194 1.34 22.04 10.14
C GLU A 194 0.89 21.87 8.69
N LEU A 195 1.80 22.13 7.75
CA LEU A 195 1.60 21.90 6.33
C LEU A 195 2.36 20.64 5.92
N THR A 196 1.64 19.56 5.62
CA THR A 196 2.20 18.30 5.14
C THR A 196 2.00 18.20 3.64
N GLY A 197 3.04 17.89 2.89
CA GLY A 197 2.98 17.70 1.45
C GLY A 197 3.66 16.41 1.03
N ALA A 198 3.16 15.76 -0.02
CA ALA A 198 3.79 14.61 -0.62
C ALA A 198 3.58 14.56 -2.15
N VAL A 199 4.57 14.03 -2.84
CA VAL A 199 4.53 13.69 -4.27
C VAL A 199 5.11 12.29 -4.44
N ASP A 200 4.36 11.44 -5.13
CA ASP A 200 4.71 10.07 -5.47
C ASP A 200 4.60 9.90 -6.99
N ILE A 201 5.66 9.39 -7.61
CA ILE A 201 5.69 9.09 -9.05
C ILE A 201 6.17 7.65 -9.19
N ASN A 202 5.43 6.85 -9.93
CA ASN A 202 5.70 5.43 -10.11
C ASN A 202 5.56 5.03 -11.58
N HIS A 203 6.47 4.16 -12.04
CA HIS A 203 6.45 3.52 -13.35
C HIS A 203 6.67 2.02 -13.22
N TYR A 204 5.93 1.23 -14.00
CA TYR A 204 6.05 -0.24 -13.99
C TYR A 204 5.64 -0.88 -15.32
N ASP A 205 6.46 -1.81 -15.83
CA ASP A 205 6.19 -2.54 -17.08
C ASP A 205 5.55 -3.92 -16.86
N GLY A 206 5.65 -4.47 -15.66
CA GLY A 206 5.09 -5.79 -15.36
C GLY A 206 5.90 -6.96 -15.94
N PRO A 207 5.63 -8.19 -15.47
CA PRO A 207 6.34 -9.38 -15.91
C PRO A 207 5.87 -9.94 -17.26
N TRP A 208 5.07 -9.18 -18.00
CA TRP A 208 4.34 -9.67 -19.16
C TRP A 208 5.15 -9.55 -20.45
N LYS A 209 4.57 -10.03 -21.56
CA LYS A 209 5.14 -9.84 -22.91
C LYS A 209 4.78 -8.50 -23.53
N LEU A 210 3.70 -7.88 -23.08
CA LEU A 210 3.36 -6.48 -23.36
C LEU A 210 3.77 -5.70 -22.12
N ASP A 211 4.62 -4.70 -22.29
CA ASP A 211 4.95 -3.79 -21.21
C ASP A 211 3.68 -3.01 -20.83
N GLU A 212 3.32 -2.99 -19.55
CA GLU A 212 2.13 -2.27 -19.08
C GLU A 212 2.28 -0.75 -19.21
N ASN A 213 3.51 -0.23 -19.35
CA ASN A 213 3.80 1.21 -19.40
C ASN A 213 3.02 1.98 -18.32
N SER A 214 2.87 1.39 -17.14
CA SER A 214 1.98 1.91 -16.10
C SER A 214 2.64 3.10 -15.45
N GLU A 215 2.13 4.29 -15.71
CA GLU A 215 2.60 5.54 -15.11
C GLU A 215 1.56 6.04 -14.10
N GLN A 216 2.03 6.45 -12.93
CA GLN A 216 1.19 6.99 -11.86
C GLN A 216 1.84 8.23 -11.28
N PHE A 217 1.06 9.30 -11.15
CA PHE A 217 1.41 10.51 -10.40
C PHE A 217 0.41 10.68 -9.26
N LYS A 218 0.91 10.92 -8.04
CA LYS A 218 0.08 11.21 -6.86
C LYS A 218 0.61 12.45 -6.17
N GLY A 219 -0.29 13.35 -5.80
CA GLY A 219 0.00 14.55 -5.04
C GLY A 219 -0.90 14.65 -3.82
N TYR A 220 -0.33 15.07 -2.70
CA TYR A 220 -1.07 15.35 -1.47
C TYR A 220 -0.59 16.66 -0.84
N LEU A 221 -1.53 17.45 -0.36
CA LEU A 221 -1.29 18.62 0.49
C LEU A 221 -2.32 18.65 1.61
N GLY A 222 -1.87 18.59 2.86
CA GLY A 222 -2.72 18.69 4.04
C GLY A 222 -2.28 19.85 4.93
N TYR A 223 -3.23 20.63 5.44
CA TYR A 223 -2.99 21.68 6.41
C TYR A 223 -3.80 21.42 7.68
N ALA A 224 -3.10 21.15 8.79
CA ALA A 224 -3.68 20.92 10.10
C ALA A 224 -3.50 22.16 10.99
N THR A 225 -4.58 22.71 11.51
CA THR A 225 -4.61 23.94 12.31
C THR A 225 -5.75 23.90 13.32
N GLN A 226 -6.02 25.02 13.99
CA GLN A 226 -7.20 25.19 14.84
C GLN A 226 -8.03 26.38 14.32
N LEU A 227 -9.33 26.18 14.18
CA LEU A 227 -10.30 27.24 13.89
C LEU A 227 -11.13 27.50 15.16
N ALA A 228 -10.93 28.67 15.78
CA ALA A 228 -11.62 29.03 17.02
C ALA A 228 -11.49 27.98 18.16
N GLY A 229 -10.31 27.34 18.26
CA GLY A 229 -10.03 26.29 19.25
C GLY A 229 -10.51 24.89 18.85
N VAL A 230 -11.10 24.73 17.67
CA VAL A 230 -11.51 23.43 17.12
C VAL A 230 -10.44 22.95 16.13
N PRO A 231 -9.87 21.74 16.27
CA PRO A 231 -8.98 21.17 15.26
C PRO A 231 -9.63 21.17 13.88
N LEU A 232 -8.92 21.73 12.90
CA LEU A 232 -9.30 21.83 11.51
C LEU A 232 -8.21 21.17 10.66
N ARG A 233 -8.63 20.27 9.76
CA ARG A 233 -7.77 19.75 8.68
C ARG A 233 -8.37 20.12 7.34
N VAL A 234 -7.55 20.59 6.41
CA VAL A 234 -7.93 20.82 5.00
C VAL A 234 -6.96 20.07 4.11
N GLU A 235 -7.47 19.33 3.13
CA GLU A 235 -6.67 18.40 2.34
C GLU A 235 -6.99 18.52 0.86
N LEU A 236 -5.96 18.41 0.04
CA LEU A 236 -6.02 18.34 -1.41
C LEU A 236 -5.28 17.08 -1.87
N HIS A 237 -5.93 16.27 -2.69
CA HIS A 237 -5.34 15.12 -3.36
C HIS A 237 -5.46 15.30 -4.88
N GLY A 238 -4.44 14.87 -5.61
CA GLY A 238 -4.46 14.73 -7.06
C GLY A 238 -3.84 13.41 -7.46
N PHE A 239 -4.41 12.78 -8.48
CA PHE A 239 -3.94 11.51 -9.01
C PHE A 239 -4.27 11.41 -10.49
N ASP A 240 -3.28 10.94 -11.25
CA ASP A 240 -3.40 10.64 -12.67
C ASP A 240 -2.63 9.34 -12.94
N SER A 241 -3.21 8.47 -13.76
CA SER A 241 -2.57 7.22 -14.17
C SER A 241 -2.95 6.81 -15.59
N THR A 242 -1.99 6.21 -16.29
CA THR A 242 -2.17 5.55 -17.58
C THR A 242 -1.52 4.19 -17.56
N TRP A 243 -2.09 3.21 -18.27
CA TRP A 243 -1.51 1.87 -18.40
C TRP A 243 -2.07 1.14 -19.62
N ASP A 244 -1.28 0.19 -20.11
CA ASP A 244 -1.68 -0.87 -21.02
C ASP A 244 -2.05 -2.12 -20.19
N ALA A 245 -3.02 -2.89 -20.65
CA ALA A 245 -3.52 -4.08 -19.97
C ALA A 245 -3.26 -5.33 -20.81
N THR A 246 -2.75 -6.38 -20.18
CA THR A 246 -2.61 -7.70 -20.82
C THR A 246 -3.92 -8.51 -20.83
N ASP A 247 -4.88 -8.07 -20.00
CA ASP A 247 -6.21 -8.64 -19.79
C ASP A 247 -6.24 -10.16 -19.50
N GLN A 248 -7.43 -10.73 -19.28
CA GLN A 248 -7.56 -12.17 -19.13
C GLN A 248 -7.36 -12.87 -20.48
N ILE A 249 -6.44 -13.83 -20.52
CA ILE A 249 -6.16 -14.60 -21.73
C ILE A 249 -6.91 -15.95 -21.76
N PRO A 250 -7.44 -16.40 -22.91
CA PRO A 250 -8.10 -17.69 -23.02
C PRO A 250 -7.11 -18.86 -22.80
N GLU A 251 -7.45 -19.79 -21.90
CA GLU A 251 -6.61 -20.97 -21.63
C GLU A 251 -6.31 -21.78 -22.90
N ARG A 252 -7.28 -21.86 -23.83
CA ARG A 252 -7.11 -22.53 -25.13
C ARG A 252 -5.95 -21.96 -25.96
N ALA A 253 -5.72 -20.65 -25.90
CA ALA A 253 -4.67 -19.97 -26.67
C ALA A 253 -3.27 -20.26 -26.07
N VAL A 254 -3.19 -20.42 -24.75
CA VAL A 254 -1.96 -20.86 -24.08
C VAL A 254 -1.68 -22.33 -24.38
N ARG A 255 -2.68 -23.21 -24.25
CA ARG A 255 -2.53 -24.66 -24.48
C ARG A 255 -2.19 -25.02 -25.93
N SER A 256 -2.67 -24.24 -26.90
CA SER A 256 -2.32 -24.44 -28.32
C SER A 256 -0.95 -23.88 -28.69
N GLY A 257 -0.30 -23.12 -27.80
CA GLY A 257 0.95 -22.42 -28.08
C GLY A 257 0.81 -21.15 -28.91
N LEU A 258 -0.41 -20.63 -29.11
CA LEU A 258 -0.64 -19.35 -29.81
C LEU A 258 0.00 -18.19 -29.05
N ILE A 259 -0.13 -18.19 -27.72
CA ILE A 259 0.51 -17.23 -26.82
C ILE A 259 1.13 -17.95 -25.62
N SER A 260 2.07 -17.30 -24.95
CA SER A 260 2.60 -17.79 -23.67
C SER A 260 1.66 -17.45 -22.50
N ARG A 261 1.88 -18.03 -21.33
CA ARG A 261 1.15 -17.68 -20.10
C ARG A 261 1.25 -16.19 -19.73
N LEU A 262 2.33 -15.52 -20.11
CA LEU A 262 2.56 -14.09 -19.90
C LEU A 262 2.27 -13.26 -21.16
N GLY A 263 1.64 -13.87 -22.17
CA GLY A 263 1.22 -13.20 -23.40
C GLY A 263 -0.06 -12.39 -23.21
N HIS A 264 -0.49 -11.74 -24.29
CA HIS A 264 -1.73 -10.96 -24.40
C HIS A 264 -2.41 -11.32 -25.73
N ILE A 265 -3.72 -11.03 -25.84
CA ILE A 265 -4.49 -11.18 -27.09
C ILE A 265 -4.61 -9.84 -27.81
N ASP A 266 -5.02 -8.81 -27.08
CA ASP A 266 -5.22 -7.47 -27.60
C ASP A 266 -4.19 -6.52 -26.96
N PRO A 267 -3.25 -5.96 -27.74
CA PRO A 267 -2.27 -5.01 -27.21
C PRO A 267 -2.85 -3.60 -26.99
N ASP A 268 -4.06 -3.31 -27.46
CA ASP A 268 -4.70 -1.99 -27.35
C ASP A 268 -5.61 -1.88 -26.11
N ALA A 269 -5.68 -2.93 -25.28
CA ALA A 269 -6.38 -2.89 -24.00
C ALA A 269 -5.59 -2.06 -22.98
N GLY A 270 -6.28 -1.37 -22.08
CA GLY A 270 -5.66 -0.46 -21.13
C GLY A 270 -6.62 0.58 -20.58
N GLY A 271 -6.08 1.65 -20.03
CA GLY A 271 -6.90 2.72 -19.51
C GLY A 271 -6.14 3.94 -19.00
N GLN A 272 -6.95 4.91 -18.58
CA GLN A 272 -6.50 6.13 -17.92
C GLN A 272 -7.48 6.45 -16.78
N SER A 273 -6.97 6.82 -15.62
CA SER A 273 -7.77 7.16 -14.44
C SER A 273 -7.24 8.44 -13.80
N ASP A 274 -8.15 9.29 -13.35
CA ASP A 274 -7.83 10.46 -12.54
C ASP A 274 -8.76 10.60 -11.33
N ARG A 275 -8.23 11.21 -10.28
CA ARG A 275 -8.99 11.58 -9.09
C ARG A 275 -8.42 12.83 -8.45
N TYR A 276 -9.29 13.83 -8.28
CA TYR A 276 -9.00 15.05 -7.57
C TYR A 276 -9.99 15.22 -6.41
N GLN A 277 -9.47 15.50 -5.22
CA GLN A 277 -10.26 15.59 -4.01
C GLN A 277 -9.85 16.79 -3.17
N LEU A 278 -10.83 17.56 -2.71
CA LEU A 278 -10.69 18.60 -1.69
C LEU A 278 -11.57 18.24 -0.50
N SER A 279 -11.02 18.25 0.70
CA SER A 279 -11.78 18.01 1.93
C SER A 279 -11.40 18.95 3.06
N GLY A 280 -12.36 19.14 3.97
CA GLY A 280 -12.20 19.88 5.21
C GLY A 280 -12.88 19.12 6.35
N THR A 281 -12.16 18.94 7.44
CA THR A 281 -12.60 18.22 8.64
C THR A 281 -12.49 19.13 9.86
N LEU A 282 -13.58 19.25 10.62
CA LEU A 282 -13.57 19.84 11.97
C LEU A 282 -13.87 18.74 12.99
N ASP A 283 -12.97 18.59 13.97
CA ASP A 283 -13.09 17.59 15.03
C ASP A 283 -13.55 18.25 16.33
N PHE A 284 -14.79 17.97 16.73
CA PHE A 284 -15.32 18.34 18.04
C PHE A 284 -15.24 17.13 18.98
N GLU A 285 -15.49 17.34 20.28
CA GLU A 285 -15.37 16.29 21.30
C GLU A 285 -16.24 15.05 20.99
N ASP A 286 -17.50 15.26 20.58
CA ASP A 286 -18.46 14.16 20.36
C ASP A 286 -18.81 13.92 18.88
N TRP A 287 -18.38 14.79 17.97
CA TRP A 287 -18.76 14.71 16.57
C TRP A 287 -17.69 15.29 15.64
N ARG A 288 -17.63 14.73 14.43
CA ARG A 288 -16.76 15.18 13.35
C ARG A 288 -17.62 15.73 12.23
N LEU A 289 -17.24 16.88 11.68
CA LEU A 289 -17.86 17.43 10.47
C LEU A 289 -16.88 17.35 9.31
N ASN A 290 -17.29 16.62 8.27
CA ASN A 290 -16.54 16.47 7.03
C ASN A 290 -17.31 17.13 5.89
N ALA A 291 -16.63 18.00 5.15
CA ALA A 291 -17.09 18.52 3.87
C ALA A 291 -16.07 18.15 2.81
N TYR A 292 -16.52 17.65 1.65
CA TYR A 292 -15.63 17.22 0.59
C TYR A 292 -16.22 17.42 -0.80
N ALA A 293 -15.35 17.55 -1.78
CA ALA A 293 -15.65 17.50 -3.21
C ALA A 293 -14.67 16.54 -3.87
N VAL A 294 -15.19 15.62 -4.68
CA VAL A 294 -14.40 14.63 -5.42
C VAL A 294 -14.83 14.68 -6.87
N GLN A 295 -13.86 14.81 -7.77
CA GLN A 295 -14.03 14.51 -9.19
C GLN A 295 -13.10 13.34 -9.52
N SER A 296 -13.61 12.42 -10.33
CA SER A 296 -12.85 11.29 -10.82
C SER A 296 -13.32 10.94 -12.22
N SER A 297 -12.41 10.44 -13.04
CA SER A 297 -12.69 9.94 -14.37
C SER A 297 -11.98 8.61 -14.59
N LEU A 298 -12.58 7.76 -15.42
CA LEU A 298 -11.97 6.51 -15.85
C LEU A 298 -12.31 6.28 -17.32
N THR A 299 -11.28 6.05 -18.12
CA THR A 299 -11.38 5.51 -19.48
C THR A 299 -10.80 4.10 -19.47
N LEU A 300 -11.57 3.12 -19.94
CA LEU A 300 -11.13 1.74 -20.08
C LEU A 300 -11.35 1.26 -21.52
N HIS A 301 -10.33 0.63 -22.07
CA HIS A 301 -10.38 -0.10 -23.33
C HIS A 301 -10.20 -1.58 -23.02
N SER A 302 -11.17 -2.41 -23.42
CA SER A 302 -11.09 -3.86 -23.27
C SER A 302 -11.85 -4.54 -24.40
N ASN A 303 -11.35 -5.72 -24.80
CA ASN A 303 -11.89 -6.50 -25.89
C ASN A 303 -12.16 -7.93 -25.41
N PHE A 304 -13.44 -8.26 -25.27
CA PHE A 304 -13.90 -9.56 -24.78
C PHE A 304 -14.10 -10.62 -25.89
N THR A 305 -13.68 -10.34 -27.14
CA THR A 305 -13.94 -11.22 -28.30
C THR A 305 -12.73 -11.98 -28.81
#